data_AF-A0A2V5VZJ7-F1
#
_entry.id   AF-A0A2V5VZJ7-F1
#
_cell.length_a   1.000
_cell.length_b   1.000
_cell.length_c   1.000
_cell.angle_alpha   90.00
_cell.angle_beta   90.00
_cell.angle_gamma   90.00
#
_symmetry.space_group_name_H-M   'P 1'
#
loop_
_entity.id
_entity.type
_entity.pdbx_description
1 polymer ?
#
loop_
_entity_poly.entity_id
_entity_poly.type
_entity_poly.pdbx_seq_one_letter_code
_entity_poly.pdbx_strand_id
1 'polypeptide(L)'
;MHRPGHGGCADATGPRRSPGLERFRVVIGDGRHFVNRTTNRYDTILLDAFLGDSSPSHLMTREAFDSMRRLLKPGGTLIINSFVGFRAGRDFFGASLEKTLKAVFKSVRVHAANPDETSNVFFVASDRADLNIVAQPDFAQVHPACRDLAQITFDDQTEANPQHGIVLTDDYNPVEFYDAANREDIRRGLVMRMRSL
;
A
#
# COMPACT_ATOMS: atom_id res chain seq x y z
N MET A 1 30.74 -29.03 62.40
CA MET A 1 31.17 -27.66 62.06
C MET A 1 30.31 -27.13 60.93
N HIS A 2 29.90 -25.87 61.01
CA HIS A 2 28.77 -25.27 60.33
C HIS A 2 29.24 -24.17 59.36
N ARG A 3 28.53 -24.04 58.23
CA ARG A 3 28.44 -22.91 57.25
C ARG A 3 29.40 -22.87 56.06
N PRO A 4 29.06 -22.14 54.96
CA PRO A 4 27.74 -21.65 54.50
C PRO A 4 27.45 -21.95 53.01
N GLY A 5 26.17 -21.76 52.62
CA GLY A 5 25.72 -21.81 51.24
C GLY A 5 26.15 -20.62 50.39
N HIS A 6 26.24 -20.86 49.09
CA HIS A 6 26.29 -19.84 48.04
C HIS A 6 25.31 -20.20 46.93
N GLY A 7 24.69 -19.15 46.40
CA GLY A 7 23.41 -19.17 45.71
C GLY A 7 23.47 -19.80 44.33
N GLY A 8 22.35 -20.44 43.97
CA GLY A 8 22.07 -20.81 42.60
C GLY A 8 21.89 -19.54 41.76
N CYS A 9 22.84 -19.31 40.88
CA CYS A 9 22.67 -18.38 39.76
C CYS A 9 21.80 -19.10 38.72
N ALA A 10 20.51 -18.79 38.69
CA ALA A 10 19.64 -19.23 37.61
C ALA A 10 20.11 -18.55 36.33
N ASP A 11 20.67 -19.37 35.43
CA ASP A 11 21.13 -18.96 34.11
C ASP A 11 19.92 -18.54 33.26
N ALA A 12 19.77 -17.24 33.07
CA ALA A 12 18.72 -16.61 32.29
C ALA A 12 19.31 -16.06 30.98
N THR A 13 19.72 -16.94 30.07
CA THR A 13 20.10 -16.56 28.70
C THR A 13 19.33 -17.37 27.66
N GLY A 14 18.04 -17.08 27.52
CA GLY A 14 17.28 -17.31 26.30
C GLY A 14 16.79 -15.96 25.78
N PRO A 15 16.78 -15.70 24.45
CA PRO A 15 16.28 -14.44 23.93
C PRO A 15 14.82 -14.26 24.37
N ARG A 16 14.54 -13.22 25.17
CA ARG A 16 13.17 -12.85 25.55
C ARG A 16 12.42 -12.50 24.27
N ARG A 17 11.55 -13.40 23.82
CA ARG A 17 10.63 -13.10 22.72
C ARG A 17 9.68 -12.01 23.19
N SER A 18 9.73 -10.85 22.52
CA SER A 18 8.83 -9.73 22.79
C SER A 18 7.37 -10.20 22.55
N PRO A 19 6.42 -9.99 23.49
CA PRO A 19 5.05 -10.51 23.42
C PRO A 19 4.20 -10.04 22.21
N GLY A 20 4.74 -9.23 21.30
CA GLY A 20 4.05 -8.74 20.11
C GLY A 20 4.40 -9.47 18.80
N LEU A 21 5.50 -10.22 18.76
CA LEU A 21 6.00 -10.80 17.49
C LEU A 21 5.22 -12.04 17.05
N GLU A 22 4.48 -12.69 17.95
CA GLU A 22 3.74 -13.93 17.66
C GLU A 22 2.58 -13.74 16.67
N ARG A 23 2.13 -12.49 16.47
CA ARG A 23 1.10 -12.14 15.47
C ARG A 23 1.67 -11.78 14.09
N PHE A 24 3.00 -11.67 13.96
CA PHE A 24 3.65 -11.28 12.71
C PHE A 24 4.38 -12.45 12.10
N ARG A 25 4.04 -12.75 10.84
CA ARG A 25 4.79 -13.68 10.00
C ARG A 25 5.50 -12.90 8.91
N VAL A 26 6.83 -12.89 8.96
CA VAL A 26 7.67 -12.28 7.93
C VAL A 26 8.05 -13.35 6.91
N VAL A 27 7.90 -13.02 5.63
CA VAL A 27 8.36 -13.82 4.50
C VAL A 27 9.31 -12.96 3.68
N ILE A 28 10.53 -13.43 3.47
CA ILE A 28 11.54 -12.72 2.68
C ILE A 28 11.51 -13.28 1.26
N GLY A 29 11.25 -12.43 0.28
CA GLY A 29 11.20 -12.80 -1.13
C GLY A 29 10.44 -11.76 -1.96
N ASP A 30 10.29 -12.07 -3.25
CA ASP A 30 9.50 -11.25 -4.16
C ASP A 30 7.99 -11.36 -3.86
N GLY A 31 7.31 -10.22 -3.78
CA GLY A 31 5.89 -10.15 -3.45
C GLY A 31 4.99 -10.79 -4.52
N ARG A 32 5.32 -10.61 -5.81
CA ARG A 32 4.54 -11.21 -6.91
C ARG A 32 4.66 -12.73 -6.88
N HIS A 33 5.85 -13.23 -6.66
CA HIS A 33 6.12 -14.66 -6.50
C HIS A 33 5.36 -15.25 -5.31
N PHE A 34 5.35 -14.57 -4.16
CA PHE A 34 4.60 -15.00 -2.99
C PHE A 34 3.10 -15.08 -3.26
N VAL A 35 2.50 -14.02 -3.83
CA VAL A 35 1.08 -13.97 -4.19
C VAL A 35 0.70 -15.09 -5.14
N ASN A 36 1.56 -15.43 -6.10
CA ASN A 36 1.29 -16.50 -7.07
C ASN A 36 1.35 -17.92 -6.48
N ARG A 37 2.02 -18.11 -5.33
CA ARG A 37 2.24 -19.45 -4.73
C ARG A 37 1.44 -19.74 -3.47
N THR A 38 1.11 -18.70 -2.71
CA THR A 38 0.42 -18.88 -1.44
C THR A 38 -1.03 -19.31 -1.67
N THR A 39 -1.55 -20.16 -0.77
CA THR A 39 -2.95 -20.60 -0.76
C THR A 39 -3.75 -19.96 0.37
N ASN A 40 -3.08 -19.15 1.20
CA ASN A 40 -3.70 -18.44 2.32
C ASN A 40 -4.73 -17.42 1.82
N ARG A 41 -5.73 -17.15 2.66
CA ARG A 41 -6.78 -16.17 2.37
C ARG A 41 -6.79 -15.05 3.41
N TYR A 42 -6.95 -13.82 2.94
CA TYR A 42 -6.81 -12.62 3.74
C TYR A 42 -8.09 -11.79 3.73
N ASP A 43 -8.40 -11.14 4.85
CA ASP A 43 -9.48 -10.16 4.93
C ASP A 43 -9.08 -8.85 4.22
N THR A 44 -7.80 -8.49 4.31
CA THR A 44 -7.23 -7.32 3.63
C THR A 44 -5.83 -7.64 3.12
N ILE A 45 -5.51 -7.13 1.94
CA ILE A 45 -4.16 -7.08 1.38
C ILE A 45 -3.78 -5.61 1.28
N LEU A 46 -2.66 -5.22 1.89
CA LEU A 46 -2.07 -3.89 1.72
C LEU A 46 -0.84 -4.00 0.81
N LEU A 47 -0.89 -3.33 -0.33
CA LEU A 47 0.21 -3.19 -1.27
C LEU A 47 0.84 -1.82 -1.08
N ASP A 48 1.94 -1.80 -0.34
CA ASP A 48 2.81 -0.63 -0.17
C ASP A 48 4.20 -1.03 -0.68
N ALA A 49 4.42 -0.80 -1.97
CA ALA A 49 5.61 -1.28 -2.67
C ALA A 49 6.19 -0.15 -3.51
N PHE A 50 7.36 0.34 -3.07
CA PHE A 50 8.12 1.36 -3.78
C PHE A 50 9.55 0.88 -4.05
N LEU A 51 10.03 1.15 -5.25
CA LEU A 51 11.40 0.97 -5.69
C LEU A 51 12.02 2.36 -5.87
N GLY A 52 12.45 2.97 -4.76
CA GLY A 52 12.89 4.37 -4.77
C GLY A 52 11.70 5.31 -5.00
N ASP A 53 11.59 5.87 -6.20
CA ASP A 53 10.55 6.84 -6.58
C ASP A 53 9.42 6.25 -7.44
N SER A 54 9.43 4.93 -7.71
CA SER A 54 8.40 4.28 -8.54
C SER A 54 7.77 3.06 -7.89
N SER A 55 6.51 2.77 -8.22
CA SER A 55 5.91 1.48 -7.90
C SER A 55 6.40 0.40 -8.89
N PRO A 56 6.72 -0.83 -8.47
CA PRO A 56 7.15 -1.89 -9.38
C PRO A 56 6.04 -2.22 -10.40
N SER A 57 6.32 -2.02 -11.69
CA SER A 57 5.35 -2.19 -12.79
C SER A 57 4.69 -3.57 -12.80
N HIS A 58 5.45 -4.62 -12.53
CA HIS A 58 4.97 -6.01 -12.44
C HIS A 58 4.03 -6.29 -11.25
N LEU A 59 3.83 -5.36 -10.32
CA LEU A 59 2.82 -5.46 -9.26
C LEU A 59 1.54 -4.67 -9.59
N MET A 60 1.56 -3.87 -10.66
CA MET A 60 0.51 -2.93 -11.05
C MET A 60 -0.16 -3.36 -12.36
N THR A 61 -0.54 -4.64 -12.45
CA THR A 61 -1.16 -5.23 -13.65
C THR A 61 -2.46 -5.95 -13.30
N ARG A 62 -3.31 -6.14 -14.31
CA ARG A 62 -4.54 -6.92 -14.17
C ARG A 62 -4.27 -8.31 -13.61
N GLU A 63 -3.24 -9.00 -14.11
CA GLU A 63 -2.87 -10.35 -13.69
C GLU A 63 -2.36 -10.39 -12.24
N ALA A 64 -1.64 -9.34 -11.80
CA ALA A 64 -1.26 -9.17 -10.40
C ALA A 64 -2.49 -9.03 -9.51
N PHE A 65 -3.40 -8.15 -9.90
CA PHE A 65 -4.61 -7.85 -9.14
C PHE A 65 -5.58 -9.03 -9.12
N ASP A 66 -5.73 -9.77 -10.22
CA ASP A 66 -6.48 -11.03 -10.23
C ASP A 66 -5.88 -12.03 -9.24
N SER A 67 -4.55 -12.09 -9.16
CA SER A 67 -3.87 -12.98 -8.22
C SER A 67 -4.09 -12.56 -6.78
N MET A 68 -4.02 -11.27 -6.47
CA MET A 68 -4.36 -10.74 -5.14
C MET A 68 -5.84 -10.96 -4.80
N ARG A 69 -6.75 -10.72 -5.76
CA ARG A 69 -8.19 -10.94 -5.61
C ARG A 69 -8.52 -12.37 -5.25
N ARG A 70 -7.88 -13.37 -5.88
CA ARG A 70 -8.06 -14.79 -5.54
C ARG A 70 -7.68 -15.10 -4.09
N LEU A 71 -6.74 -14.35 -3.50
CA LEU A 71 -6.31 -14.51 -2.11
C LEU A 71 -7.22 -13.77 -1.12
N LEU A 72 -8.15 -12.93 -1.56
CA LEU A 72 -9.10 -12.29 -0.67
C LEU A 72 -10.20 -13.29 -0.25
N LYS A 73 -10.64 -13.15 0.99
CA LYS A 73 -11.90 -13.74 1.47
C LYS A 73 -13.09 -12.98 0.85
N PRO A 74 -14.30 -13.58 0.82
CA PRO A 74 -15.50 -12.86 0.38
C PRO A 74 -15.66 -11.53 1.11
N GLY A 75 -15.75 -10.43 0.35
CA GLY A 75 -15.86 -9.08 0.90
C GLY A 75 -14.55 -8.46 1.39
N GLY A 76 -13.40 -9.13 1.23
CA GLY A 76 -12.09 -8.59 1.54
C GLY A 76 -11.68 -7.43 0.63
N THR A 77 -10.64 -6.71 1.05
CA THR A 77 -10.19 -5.48 0.38
C THR A 77 -8.72 -5.54 -0.03
N LEU A 78 -8.43 -5.06 -1.24
CA LEU A 78 -7.08 -4.68 -1.64
C LEU A 78 -6.94 -3.17 -1.42
N ILE A 79 -5.89 -2.76 -0.71
CA ILE A 79 -5.53 -1.36 -0.49
C ILE A 79 -4.15 -1.15 -1.10
N ILE A 80 -3.99 -0.15 -1.95
CA ILE A 80 -2.72 0.18 -2.59
C ILE A 80 -2.34 1.60 -2.20
N ASN A 81 -1.15 1.78 -1.62
CA ASN A 81 -0.50 3.07 -1.50
C ASN A 81 0.32 3.30 -2.77
N SER A 82 0.07 4.40 -3.48
CA SER A 82 0.83 4.77 -4.68
C SER A 82 1.10 6.27 -4.69
N PHE A 83 2.19 6.67 -5.34
CA PHE A 83 2.54 8.08 -5.52
C PHE A 83 2.09 8.53 -6.91
N VAL A 84 0.91 9.15 -7.01
CA VAL A 84 0.33 9.58 -8.29
C VAL A 84 -0.30 10.96 -8.17
N GLY A 85 -0.50 11.62 -9.31
CA GLY A 85 -1.33 12.82 -9.41
C GLY A 85 -2.36 12.66 -10.51
N PHE A 86 -3.44 13.44 -10.45
CA PHE A 86 -4.57 13.42 -11.40
C PHE A 86 -4.63 14.66 -12.30
N ARG A 87 -3.62 15.53 -12.22
CA ARG A 87 -3.47 16.66 -13.13
C ARG A 87 -3.34 16.18 -14.58
N ALA A 88 -4.12 16.78 -15.47
CA ALA A 88 -4.10 16.47 -16.90
C ALA A 88 -2.67 16.50 -17.48
N GLY A 89 -2.29 15.43 -18.18
CA GLY A 89 -0.96 15.26 -18.76
C GLY A 89 0.08 14.67 -17.79
N ARG A 90 -0.28 14.47 -16.53
CA ARG A 90 0.51 13.81 -15.47
C ARG A 90 -0.23 12.64 -14.83
N ASP A 91 -1.43 12.34 -15.31
CA ASP A 91 -2.39 11.43 -14.70
C ASP A 91 -2.41 10.03 -15.31
N PHE A 92 -1.54 9.75 -16.29
CA PHE A 92 -1.53 8.46 -16.99
C PHE A 92 -1.44 7.27 -16.03
N PHE A 93 -0.53 7.30 -15.05
CA PHE A 93 -0.36 6.19 -14.12
C PHE A 93 -1.55 6.05 -13.17
N GLY A 94 -2.01 7.14 -12.55
CA GLY A 94 -3.20 7.13 -11.68
C GLY A 94 -4.44 6.61 -12.41
N ALA A 95 -4.70 7.11 -13.63
CA ALA A 95 -5.81 6.67 -14.46
C ALA A 95 -5.69 5.21 -14.90
N SER A 96 -4.49 4.77 -15.28
CA SER A 96 -4.26 3.37 -15.68
C SER A 96 -4.41 2.42 -14.51
N LEU A 97 -3.92 2.79 -13.31
CA LEU A 97 -4.06 2.00 -12.10
C LEU A 97 -5.52 1.82 -11.71
N GLU A 98 -6.30 2.91 -11.68
CA GLU A 98 -7.73 2.86 -11.40
C GLU A 98 -8.50 2.02 -12.42
N LYS A 99 -8.23 2.24 -13.72
CA LYS A 99 -8.86 1.49 -14.82
C LYS A 99 -8.55 -0.01 -14.75
N THR A 100 -7.33 -0.37 -14.36
CA THR A 100 -6.91 -1.76 -14.20
C THR A 100 -7.60 -2.42 -13.00
N LEU A 101 -7.74 -1.70 -11.88
CA LEU A 101 -8.48 -2.18 -10.72
C LEU A 101 -9.97 -2.38 -11.06
N LYS A 102 -10.59 -1.43 -11.76
CA LYS A 102 -11.99 -1.52 -12.23
C LYS A 102 -12.22 -2.68 -13.21
N ALA A 103 -11.18 -3.17 -13.88
CA ALA A 103 -11.28 -4.36 -14.75
C ALA A 103 -11.29 -5.69 -13.96
N VAL A 104 -10.86 -5.69 -12.69
CA VAL A 104 -10.70 -6.88 -11.85
C VAL A 104 -11.74 -6.94 -10.71
N PHE A 105 -12.03 -5.79 -10.11
CA PHE A 105 -12.90 -5.65 -8.94
C PHE A 105 -14.20 -4.97 -9.30
N LYS A 106 -15.27 -5.27 -8.53
CA LYS A 106 -16.60 -4.65 -8.74
C LYS A 106 -16.65 -3.20 -8.30
N SER A 107 -15.92 -2.85 -7.25
CA SER A 107 -15.88 -1.50 -6.70
C SER A 107 -14.43 -1.07 -6.45
N VAL A 108 -14.17 0.20 -6.76
CA VAL A 108 -12.90 0.89 -6.53
C VAL A 108 -13.20 2.27 -5.97
N ARG A 109 -12.48 2.67 -4.93
CA ARG A 109 -12.50 4.02 -4.36
C ARG A 109 -11.08 4.55 -4.26
N VAL A 110 -10.90 5.83 -4.57
CA VAL A 110 -9.59 6.49 -4.52
C VAL A 110 -9.63 7.62 -3.51
N HIS A 111 -8.64 7.64 -2.63
CA HIS A 111 -8.49 8.60 -1.54
C HIS A 111 -7.21 9.40 -1.74
N ALA A 112 -7.31 10.74 -1.75
CA ALA A 112 -6.19 11.63 -2.00
C ALA A 112 -6.43 12.99 -1.34
N ALA A 113 -5.49 13.45 -0.51
CA ALA A 113 -5.59 14.77 0.13
C ALA A 113 -5.33 15.93 -0.85
N ASN A 114 -4.55 15.70 -1.91
CA ASN A 114 -4.31 16.70 -2.94
C ASN A 114 -4.23 15.99 -4.30
N PRO A 115 -5.37 15.81 -4.99
CA PRO A 115 -5.41 15.03 -6.22
C PRO A 115 -4.67 15.69 -7.40
N ASP A 116 -4.49 17.01 -7.38
CA ASP A 116 -3.80 17.73 -8.46
C ASP A 116 -2.27 17.68 -8.34
N GLU A 117 -1.76 17.30 -7.16
CA GLU A 117 -0.34 17.10 -6.92
C GLU A 117 0.02 15.62 -6.86
N THR A 118 1.23 15.30 -7.30
CA THR A 118 1.80 13.97 -7.15
C THR A 118 2.06 13.70 -5.66
N SER A 119 1.24 12.87 -5.03
CA SER A 119 1.23 12.62 -3.59
C SER A 119 0.84 11.17 -3.27
N ASN A 120 0.81 10.80 -1.98
CA ASN A 120 0.27 9.51 -1.56
C ASN A 120 -1.23 9.46 -1.84
N VAL A 121 -1.61 8.50 -2.68
CA VAL A 121 -2.99 8.19 -3.05
C VAL A 121 -3.27 6.75 -2.68
N PHE A 122 -4.41 6.52 -2.03
CA PHE A 122 -4.85 5.19 -1.63
C PHE A 122 -5.97 4.69 -2.53
N PHE A 123 -5.73 3.59 -3.22
CA PHE A 123 -6.74 2.88 -3.99
C PHE A 123 -7.30 1.75 -3.14
N VAL A 124 -8.62 1.67 -2.99
CA VAL A 124 -9.32 0.63 -2.25
C VAL A 124 -10.21 -0.13 -3.22
N ALA A 125 -10.00 -1.44 -3.36
CA ALA A 125 -10.74 -2.28 -4.30
C ALA A 125 -11.35 -3.52 -3.63
N SER A 126 -12.55 -3.91 -4.04
CA SER A 126 -13.27 -5.07 -3.50
C SER A 126 -14.30 -5.66 -4.48
N ASP A 127 -14.69 -6.90 -4.22
CA ASP A 127 -15.83 -7.58 -4.87
C ASP A 127 -17.20 -7.23 -4.26
N ARG A 128 -17.21 -6.40 -3.21
CA ARG A 128 -18.45 -5.79 -2.70
C ARG A 128 -19.02 -4.84 -3.75
N ALA A 129 -20.35 -4.76 -3.82
CA ALA A 129 -21.01 -3.77 -4.65
C ALA A 129 -20.68 -2.35 -4.16
N ASP A 130 -20.72 -2.15 -2.84
CA ASP A 130 -20.44 -0.86 -2.20
C ASP A 130 -19.30 -0.97 -1.18
N LEU A 131 -18.41 0.02 -1.22
CA LEU A 131 -17.31 0.22 -0.26
C LEU A 131 -17.73 1.09 0.92
N ASN A 132 -18.87 0.80 1.54
CA ASN A 132 -19.31 1.54 2.73
C ASN A 132 -18.31 1.38 3.86
N ILE A 133 -17.96 2.50 4.51
CA ILE A 133 -17.10 2.50 5.69
C ILE A 133 -17.84 1.75 6.81
N VAL A 134 -17.27 0.62 7.23
CA VAL A 134 -17.86 -0.25 8.26
C VAL A 134 -17.52 0.18 9.68
N ALA A 135 -16.41 0.91 9.85
CA ALA A 135 -15.96 1.44 11.12
C ALA A 135 -15.23 2.76 10.86
N GLN A 136 -15.61 3.81 11.59
CA GLN A 136 -14.90 5.09 11.53
C GLN A 136 -13.56 4.97 12.28
N PRO A 137 -12.45 5.43 11.69
CA PRO A 137 -11.17 5.46 12.38
C PRO A 137 -11.20 6.48 13.52
N ASP A 138 -10.58 6.12 14.65
CA ASP A 138 -10.28 7.07 15.73
C ASP A 138 -8.96 7.80 15.42
N PHE A 139 -9.06 8.97 14.79
CA PHE A 139 -7.89 9.77 14.44
C PHE A 139 -7.12 10.31 15.66
N ALA A 140 -7.68 10.25 16.87
CA ALA A 140 -6.92 10.56 18.08
C ALA A 140 -5.77 9.56 18.30
N GLN A 141 -5.91 8.31 17.82
CA GLN A 141 -4.85 7.28 17.85
C GLN A 141 -3.78 7.49 16.78
N VAL A 142 -4.02 8.34 15.78
CA VAL A 142 -3.02 8.66 14.76
C VAL A 142 -1.99 9.63 15.35
N HIS A 143 -0.72 9.35 15.06
CA HIS A 143 0.40 10.19 15.50
C HIS A 143 0.18 11.65 15.08
N PRO A 144 0.37 12.65 15.97
CA PRO A 144 0.07 14.05 15.68
C PRO A 144 0.67 14.58 14.38
N ALA A 145 1.90 14.16 14.05
CA ALA A 145 2.59 14.59 12.83
C ALA A 145 1.88 14.20 11.52
N CYS A 146 0.99 13.19 11.53
CA CYS A 146 0.28 12.73 10.33
C CYS A 146 -1.23 12.79 10.48
N ARG A 147 -1.76 13.25 11.62
CA ARG A 147 -3.19 13.18 11.94
C ARG A 147 -4.05 13.94 10.93
N ASP A 148 -3.70 15.19 10.69
CA ASP A 148 -4.47 16.05 9.79
C ASP A 148 -4.45 15.52 8.36
N LEU A 149 -3.27 15.10 7.88
CA LEU A 149 -3.13 14.50 6.56
C LEU A 149 -3.93 13.19 6.44
N ALA A 150 -3.92 12.34 7.48
CA ALA A 150 -4.68 11.10 7.49
C ALA A 150 -6.19 11.35 7.45
N GLN A 151 -6.68 12.34 8.22
CA GLN A 151 -8.09 12.75 8.22
C GLN A 151 -8.51 13.25 6.84
N ILE A 152 -7.79 14.23 6.29
CA ILE A 152 -8.07 14.81 4.98
C ILE A 152 -8.07 13.71 3.90
N THR A 153 -7.04 12.86 3.88
CA THR A 153 -6.96 11.77 2.90
C THR A 153 -8.12 10.79 3.02
N PHE A 154 -8.57 10.49 4.24
CA PHE A 154 -9.68 9.57 4.46
C PHE A 154 -11.02 10.15 4.01
N ASP A 155 -11.24 11.44 4.26
CA ASP A 155 -12.49 12.12 3.92
C ASP A 155 -12.58 12.42 2.42
N ASP A 156 -11.46 12.79 1.80
CA ASP A 156 -11.42 13.22 0.40
C ASP A 156 -11.31 12.04 -0.57
N GLN A 157 -12.22 12.05 -1.55
CA GLN A 157 -12.26 11.08 -2.63
C GLN A 157 -12.04 11.78 -3.96
N THR A 158 -11.35 11.08 -4.86
CA THR A 158 -11.12 11.53 -6.23
C THR A 158 -11.45 10.42 -7.21
N GLU A 159 -11.55 10.76 -8.49
CA GLU A 159 -11.69 9.80 -9.58
C GLU A 159 -10.81 10.24 -10.75
N ALA A 160 -10.14 9.29 -11.39
CA ALA A 160 -9.39 9.56 -12.61
C ALA A 160 -10.33 9.92 -13.76
N ASN A 161 -9.81 10.69 -14.71
CA ASN A 161 -10.46 10.85 -15.99
C ASN A 161 -10.56 9.47 -16.72
N PRO A 162 -11.77 8.96 -17.00
CA PRO A 162 -11.92 7.62 -17.58
C PRO A 162 -11.42 7.51 -19.03
N GLN A 163 -11.31 8.63 -19.76
CA GLN A 163 -10.74 8.67 -21.10
C GLN A 163 -9.21 8.55 -21.10
N HIS A 164 -8.56 8.74 -19.95
CA HIS A 164 -7.10 8.66 -19.82
C HIS A 164 -6.63 7.29 -19.34
N GLY A 165 -5.34 6.99 -19.55
CA GLY A 165 -4.73 5.72 -19.16
C GLY A 165 -5.27 4.49 -19.90
N ILE A 166 -4.70 3.34 -19.58
CA ILE A 166 -5.02 2.04 -20.18
C ILE A 166 -5.16 0.97 -19.09
N VAL A 167 -5.71 -0.20 -19.44
CA VAL A 167 -5.55 -1.38 -18.58
C VAL A 167 -4.11 -1.86 -18.70
N LEU A 168 -3.41 -1.93 -17.57
CA LEU A 168 -2.04 -2.41 -17.46
C LEU A 168 -2.05 -3.94 -17.38
N THR A 169 -1.24 -4.59 -18.19
CA THR A 169 -1.10 -6.05 -18.21
C THR A 169 0.36 -6.45 -18.03
N ASP A 170 0.61 -7.70 -17.67
CA ASP A 170 1.97 -8.24 -17.63
C ASP A 170 2.66 -8.13 -19.00
N ASP A 171 1.92 -8.26 -20.10
CA ASP A 171 2.44 -8.17 -21.48
C ASP A 171 2.69 -6.71 -21.94
N TYR A 172 1.99 -5.73 -21.36
CA TYR A 172 2.13 -4.32 -21.73
C TYR A 172 1.84 -3.39 -20.55
N ASN A 173 2.93 -2.87 -19.96
CA ASN A 173 2.87 -1.89 -18.89
C ASN A 173 3.88 -0.75 -19.13
N PRO A 174 3.47 0.35 -19.81
CA PRO A 174 4.36 1.45 -20.15
C PRO A 174 4.47 2.51 -19.03
N VAL A 175 4.02 2.23 -17.80
CA VAL A 175 3.95 3.24 -16.72
C VAL A 175 5.30 3.87 -16.44
N GLU A 176 6.40 3.13 -16.52
CA GLU A 176 7.73 3.67 -16.28
C GLU A 176 8.07 4.79 -17.27
N PHE A 177 7.62 4.69 -18.52
CA PHE A 177 7.83 5.74 -19.52
C PHE A 177 6.97 6.97 -19.24
N TYR A 178 5.66 6.79 -19.08
CA TYR A 178 4.72 7.89 -18.92
C TYR A 178 4.83 8.60 -17.56
N ASP A 179 5.26 7.88 -16.52
CA ASP A 179 5.40 8.41 -15.17
C ASP A 179 6.80 8.97 -14.89
N ALA A 180 7.76 8.81 -15.82
CA ALA A 180 9.15 9.24 -15.64
C ALA A 180 9.28 10.69 -15.14
N ALA A 181 8.48 11.60 -15.68
CA ALA A 181 8.57 13.00 -15.31
C ALA A 181 7.89 13.31 -13.96
N ASN A 182 6.88 12.54 -13.52
CA ASN A 182 6.35 12.63 -12.16
C ASN A 182 7.40 12.19 -11.14
N ARG A 183 8.08 11.06 -11.42
CA ARG A 183 9.17 10.53 -10.61
C ARG A 183 10.32 11.52 -10.43
N GLU A 184 10.68 12.19 -11.52
CA GLU A 184 11.66 13.28 -11.49
C GLU A 184 11.28 14.39 -10.52
N ASP A 185 10.02 14.83 -10.53
CA ASP A 185 9.51 15.88 -9.64
C ASP A 185 9.49 15.40 -8.18
N ILE A 186 9.03 14.17 -7.93
CA ILE A 186 9.05 13.55 -6.59
C ILE A 186 10.47 13.57 -6.04
N ARG A 187 11.44 13.08 -6.83
CA ARG A 187 12.83 12.99 -6.42
C ARG A 187 13.42 14.37 -6.13
N ARG A 188 13.12 15.38 -6.95
CA ARG A 188 13.52 16.78 -6.68
C ARG A 188 12.90 17.30 -5.39
N GLY A 189 11.60 17.07 -5.18
CA GLY A 189 10.89 17.47 -3.97
C GLY A 189 11.49 16.85 -2.71
N LEU A 190 11.79 15.55 -2.74
CA LEU A 190 12.43 14.84 -1.62
C LEU A 190 13.81 15.43 -1.29
N VAL A 191 14.66 15.65 -2.30
CA VAL A 191 15.98 16.26 -2.10
C VAL A 191 15.87 17.66 -1.47
N MET A 192 14.91 18.48 -1.93
CA MET A 192 14.73 19.83 -1.39
C MET A 192 14.21 19.81 0.05
N ARG A 193 13.28 18.90 0.39
CA ARG A 193 12.78 18.73 1.76
C ARG A 193 13.86 18.25 2.73
N MET A 194 14.77 17.39 2.28
CA MET A 194 15.90 16.93 3.10
C MET A 194 16.92 18.05 3.39
N ARG A 195 17.01 19.09 2.55
CA ARG A 195 17.91 20.24 2.78
C ARG A 195 17.36 21.24 3.79
N SER A 196 16.05 21.22 4.04
CA SER A 196 15.36 22.11 4.98
C SER A 196 15.18 21.52 6.38
N LEU A 197 15.67 20.30 6.61
CA LEU A 197 15.73 19.62 7.91
C LEU A 197 17.12 19.80 8.52
#